data_AF-A0A379WTP5-F1
#
_entry.id   AF-A0A379WTP5-F1
#
_cell.length_a   1.000
_cell.length_b   1.000
_cell.length_c   1.000
_cell.angle_alpha   90.00
_cell.angle_beta   90.00
_cell.angle_gamma   90.00
#
_symmetry.space_group_name_H-M   'P 1'
#
loop_
_entity.id
_entity.type
_entity.pdbx_description
1 polymer ?
#
loop_
_entity_poly.entity_id
_entity_poly.type
_entity_poly.pdbx_seq_one_letter_code
_entity_poly.pdbx_strand_id
1 'polypeptide(L)'
;MVCSGGHDEEMEKAGLDFLVNQGCEAIVVHASRLPDKELLRYAAHFPALVVVNRYIAGMANRCIWLENRSAAREATRYLLANGHRRIACVTSDLPIIDRQERLDGYREALEEYGISPDPPLGD
;
A
#
# COMPACT_ATOMS: atom_id res chain seq x y z
N MET A 1 -20.88 7.29 -6.26
CA MET A 1 -20.81 5.96 -6.93
C MET A 1 -19.64 5.19 -6.37
N VAL A 2 -19.68 3.86 -6.41
CA VAL A 2 -18.60 2.98 -5.91
C VAL A 2 -18.39 1.86 -6.93
N CYS A 3 -17.13 1.54 -7.20
CA CYS A 3 -16.72 0.43 -8.07
C CYS A 3 -15.72 -0.45 -7.30
N SER A 4 -15.69 -1.74 -7.62
CA SER A 4 -14.67 -2.66 -7.11
C SER A 4 -13.65 -2.94 -8.20
N GLY A 5 -12.37 -2.74 -7.88
CA GLY A 5 -11.27 -3.05 -8.78
C GLY A 5 -10.78 -4.51 -8.70
N GLY A 6 -11.24 -5.29 -7.71
CA GLY A 6 -10.94 -6.72 -7.63
C GLY A 6 -9.46 -7.11 -7.54
N HIS A 7 -8.55 -6.18 -7.26
CA HIS A 7 -7.10 -6.35 -7.44
C HIS A 7 -6.73 -6.83 -8.85
N ASP A 8 -7.45 -6.32 -9.85
CA ASP A 8 -7.32 -6.63 -11.27
C ASP A 8 -7.21 -5.32 -12.08
N GLU A 9 -6.26 -5.27 -13.01
CA GLU A 9 -5.96 -4.05 -13.76
C GLU A 9 -7.14 -3.60 -14.64
N GLU A 10 -7.78 -4.53 -15.35
CA GLU A 10 -8.88 -4.24 -16.26
C GLU A 10 -10.11 -3.76 -15.50
N MET A 11 -10.41 -4.38 -14.36
CA MET A 11 -11.50 -3.94 -13.47
C MET A 11 -11.23 -2.58 -12.82
N GLU A 12 -10.01 -2.32 -12.34
CA GLU A 12 -9.61 -1.02 -11.81
C GLU A 12 -9.77 0.08 -12.88
N LYS A 13 -9.34 -0.19 -14.11
CA LYS A 13 -9.49 0.72 -15.25
C LYS A 13 -10.97 0.96 -15.60
N ALA A 14 -11.75 -0.12 -15.74
CA ALA A 14 -13.18 -0.03 -16.06
C ALA A 14 -13.97 0.73 -14.99
N GLY A 15 -13.62 0.58 -13.71
CA GLY A 15 -14.19 1.34 -12.62
C GLY A 15 -13.91 2.84 -12.73
N LEU A 16 -12.66 3.23 -13.03
CA LEU A 16 -12.31 4.63 -13.27
C LEU A 16 -13.06 5.21 -14.48
N ASP A 17 -13.06 4.50 -15.61
CA ASP A 17 -13.78 4.89 -16.82
C ASP A 17 -15.28 5.08 -16.51
N PHE A 18 -15.89 4.19 -15.74
CA PHE A 18 -17.29 4.30 -15.32
C PHE A 18 -17.55 5.56 -14.50
N LEU A 19 -16.74 5.82 -13.46
CA LEU A 19 -16.93 6.98 -12.60
C LEU A 19 -16.78 8.30 -13.36
N VAL A 20 -15.80 8.37 -14.28
CA VAL A 20 -15.61 9.53 -15.15
C VAL A 20 -16.82 9.71 -16.08
N ASN A 21 -17.28 8.64 -16.74
CA ASN A 21 -18.39 8.70 -17.69
C ASN A 21 -19.73 9.03 -17.02
N GLN A 22 -19.90 8.70 -15.74
CA GLN A 22 -21.07 9.06 -14.96
C GLN A 22 -21.01 10.49 -14.39
N GLY A 23 -19.96 11.26 -14.70
CA GLY A 23 -19.85 12.67 -14.31
C GLY A 23 -19.57 12.89 -12.82
N CYS A 24 -18.86 11.96 -12.16
CA CYS A 24 -18.34 12.23 -10.82
C CYS A 24 -17.51 13.52 -10.81
N GLU A 25 -17.71 14.38 -9.81
CA GLU A 25 -16.93 15.63 -9.66
C GLU A 25 -15.56 15.41 -9.00
N ALA A 26 -15.44 14.34 -8.20
CA ALA A 26 -14.22 13.92 -7.52
C ALA A 26 -14.15 12.40 -7.45
N ILE A 27 -12.94 11.85 -7.49
CA ILE A 27 -12.69 10.40 -7.43
C ILE A 27 -11.57 10.14 -6.43
N VAL A 28 -11.85 9.29 -5.45
CA VAL A 28 -10.84 8.70 -4.57
C VAL A 28 -10.62 7.27 -5.01
N VAL A 29 -9.39 6.93 -5.38
CA VAL A 29 -9.05 5.61 -5.94
C VAL A 29 -7.99 4.91 -5.10
N HIS A 30 -8.27 3.67 -4.75
CA HIS A 30 -7.27 2.69 -4.34
C HIS A 30 -7.05 1.75 -5.53
N ALA A 31 -5.89 1.87 -6.18
CA ALA A 31 -5.55 1.07 -7.35
C ALA A 31 -4.22 0.33 -7.08
N SER A 32 -4.34 -0.98 -6.95
CA SER A 32 -3.24 -1.87 -6.57
C SER A 32 -2.55 -2.52 -7.77
N ARG A 33 -3.22 -2.58 -8.93
CA ARG A 33 -2.70 -3.21 -10.16
C ARG A 33 -2.47 -2.22 -11.27
N LEU A 34 -3.33 -1.22 -11.39
CA LEU A 34 -3.25 -0.25 -12.48
C LEU A 34 -1.87 0.44 -12.47
N PRO A 35 -1.15 0.47 -13.60
CA PRO A 35 0.16 1.09 -13.68
C PRO A 35 0.12 2.59 -13.38
N ASP A 36 1.19 3.13 -12.78
CA ASP A 36 1.30 4.55 -12.46
C ASP A 36 1.06 5.44 -13.68
N LYS A 37 1.55 5.04 -14.86
CA LYS A 37 1.35 5.76 -16.12
C LYS A 37 -0.13 5.98 -16.45
N GLU A 38 -1.00 5.02 -16.16
CA GLU A 38 -2.43 5.14 -16.45
C GLU A 38 -3.11 6.04 -15.42
N LEU A 39 -2.77 5.89 -14.13
CA LEU A 39 -3.24 6.81 -13.09
C LEU A 39 -2.83 8.26 -13.36
N LEU A 40 -1.62 8.49 -13.85
CA LEU A 40 -1.16 9.81 -14.28
C LEU A 40 -1.96 10.34 -15.48
N ARG A 41 -2.34 9.48 -16.44
CA ARG A 41 -3.21 9.88 -17.56
C ARG A 41 -4.60 10.29 -17.06
N TYR A 42 -5.20 9.56 -16.12
CA TYR A 42 -6.46 9.97 -15.48
C TYR A 42 -6.28 11.28 -14.72
N ALA A 43 -5.24 11.43 -13.90
CA ALA A 43 -4.98 12.62 -13.11
C ALA A 43 -4.75 13.89 -13.97
N ALA A 44 -4.23 13.73 -15.19
CA ALA A 44 -4.06 14.82 -16.14
C ALA A 44 -5.40 15.35 -16.70
N HIS A 45 -6.39 14.47 -16.88
CA HIS A 45 -7.72 14.83 -17.42
C HIS A 45 -8.78 15.06 -16.33
N PHE A 46 -8.52 14.57 -15.12
CA PHE A 46 -9.44 14.64 -13.98
C PHE A 46 -8.71 15.23 -12.75
N PRO A 47 -8.72 16.57 -12.60
CA PRO A 47 -7.94 17.25 -11.55
C PRO A 47 -8.30 16.84 -10.12
N ALA A 48 -9.54 16.40 -9.89
CA ALA A 48 -10.06 15.96 -8.58
C ALA A 48 -9.88 14.45 -8.32
N LEU A 49 -8.89 13.81 -8.96
CA LEU A 49 -8.49 12.43 -8.69
C LEU A 49 -7.48 12.42 -7.53
N VAL A 50 -7.80 11.70 -6.46
CA VAL A 50 -6.91 11.42 -5.33
C VAL A 50 -6.61 9.94 -5.26
N VAL A 51 -5.33 9.59 -5.14
CA VAL A 51 -4.89 8.20 -4.98
C VAL A 51 -4.61 7.93 -3.50
N VAL A 52 -5.15 6.84 -2.98
CA VAL A 52 -4.89 6.40 -1.59
C VAL A 52 -4.00 5.18 -1.55
N ASN A 53 -3.22 5.04 -0.48
CA ASN A 53 -2.37 3.90 -0.16
C ASN A 53 -1.34 3.58 -1.26
N ARG A 54 -0.90 4.61 -2.00
CA ARG A 54 0.14 4.53 -3.02
C ARG A 54 0.74 5.91 -3.28
N TYR A 55 2.06 5.97 -3.42
CA TYR A 55 2.80 7.16 -3.81
C TYR A 55 3.13 7.12 -5.31
N ILE A 56 2.84 8.20 -6.03
CA ILE A 56 3.16 8.34 -7.46
C ILE A 56 3.82 9.71 -7.65
N ALA A 57 5.13 9.72 -7.97
CA ALA A 57 5.93 10.94 -8.00
C ALA A 57 5.33 12.05 -8.89
N GLY A 58 4.77 11.70 -10.05
CA GLY A 58 4.16 12.67 -10.98
C GLY A 58 2.86 13.31 -10.50
N MET A 59 2.27 12.83 -9.41
CA MET A 59 1.06 13.39 -8.81
C MET A 59 1.10 13.35 -7.27
N ALA A 60 2.30 13.47 -6.69
CA ALA A 60 2.56 13.29 -5.26
C ALA A 60 1.65 14.17 -4.37
N ASN A 61 1.31 15.39 -4.81
CA ASN A 61 0.41 16.30 -4.10
C ASN A 61 -1.06 15.83 -4.04
N ARG A 62 -1.39 14.72 -4.71
CA ARG A 62 -2.71 14.08 -4.74
C ARG A 62 -2.65 12.63 -4.25
N CYS A 63 -1.54 12.24 -3.64
CA CYS A 63 -1.37 10.93 -3.00
C CYS A 63 -1.59 11.05 -1.50
N ILE A 64 -2.35 10.13 -0.93
CA ILE A 64 -2.48 9.92 0.51
C ILE A 64 -1.94 8.53 0.79
N TRP A 65 -0.75 8.41 1.38
CA TRP A 65 -0.09 7.12 1.61
C TRP A 65 0.55 7.06 3.00
N LEU A 66 1.04 5.87 3.35
CA LEU A 66 1.76 5.61 4.59
C LEU A 66 3.19 5.16 4.27
N GLU A 67 4.15 5.61 5.07
CA GLU A 67 5.50 5.03 5.10
C GLU A 67 5.46 3.67 5.82
N ASN A 68 4.97 2.62 5.14
CA ASN A 68 4.72 1.30 5.73
C ASN A 68 5.97 0.71 6.40
N ARG A 69 7.14 0.90 5.78
CA ARG A 69 8.43 0.40 6.28
C ARG A 69 8.79 1.04 7.62
N SER A 70 8.73 2.36 7.69
CA SER A 70 8.98 3.08 8.95
C SER A 70 7.94 2.73 10.00
N ALA A 71 6.66 2.66 9.63
CA ALA A 71 5.59 2.32 10.56
C ALA A 71 5.75 0.91 11.17
N ALA A 72 6.08 -0.09 10.34
CA ALA A 72 6.31 -1.45 10.82
C ALA A 72 7.55 -1.57 11.71
N ARG A 73 8.61 -0.82 11.38
CA ARG A 73 9.82 -0.75 12.21
C ARG A 73 9.52 -0.17 13.58
N GLU A 74 8.84 0.97 13.64
CA GLU A 74 8.46 1.61 14.91
C GLU A 74 7.53 0.72 15.76
N ALA A 75 6.54 0.08 15.14
CA ALA A 75 5.66 -0.86 15.83
C ALA A 75 6.43 -2.05 16.43
N THR A 76 7.39 -2.61 15.68
CA THR A 76 8.21 -3.73 16.15
C THR A 76 9.18 -3.29 17.24
N ARG A 77 9.83 -2.12 17.08
CA ARG A 77 10.68 -1.50 18.11
C ARG A 77 9.95 -1.31 19.42
N TYR A 78 8.70 -0.87 19.38
CA TYR A 78 7.87 -0.70 20.57
C TYR A 78 7.73 -2.02 21.34
N LEU A 79 7.45 -3.14 20.65
CA LEU A 79 7.38 -4.46 21.30
C LEU A 79 8.73 -4.90 21.88
N LEU A 80 9.82 -4.70 21.13
CA LEU A 80 11.17 -5.04 21.58
C LEU A 80 11.60 -4.24 22.81
N ALA A 81 11.30 -2.94 22.83
CA ALA A 81 11.56 -2.05 23.96
C ALA A 81 10.80 -2.47 25.23
N ASN A 82 9.62 -3.09 25.07
CA ASN A 82 8.83 -3.65 26.16
C ASN A 82 9.26 -5.08 26.57
N GLY A 83 10.39 -5.59 26.06
CA GLY A 83 10.97 -6.87 26.47
C GLY A 83 10.49 -8.08 25.66
N HIS A 84 9.62 -7.91 24.66
CA HIS A 84 9.26 -9.01 23.75
C HIS A 84 10.46 -9.40 22.89
N ARG A 85 10.66 -10.71 22.67
CA ARG A 85 11.78 -11.26 21.86
C ARG A 85 11.34 -12.24 20.78
N ARG A 86 10.13 -12.78 20.91
CA ARG A 86 9.52 -13.68 19.94
C ARG A 86 8.28 -12.98 19.38
N ILE A 87 8.43 -12.34 18.24
CA ILE A 87 7.40 -11.52 17.61
C ILE A 87 7.08 -12.16 16.27
N ALA A 88 5.83 -12.52 16.03
CA ALA A 88 5.40 -13.04 14.73
C ALA A 88 4.94 -11.89 13.83
N CYS A 89 5.33 -11.93 12.56
CA CYS A 89 4.81 -11.04 11.52
C CYS A 89 3.77 -11.82 10.68
N VAL A 90 2.49 -11.48 10.82
CA VAL A 90 1.41 -12.08 10.04
C VAL A 90 1.18 -11.25 8.79
N THR A 91 1.26 -11.87 7.62
CA THR A 91 1.09 -11.20 6.31
C THR A 91 0.29 -12.06 5.33
N SER A 92 -0.35 -11.43 4.34
CA SER A 92 -0.93 -12.11 3.17
C SER A 92 0.15 -12.55 2.18
N ASP A 93 -0.20 -13.34 1.17
CA ASP A 93 0.64 -13.70 0.00
C ASP A 93 0.43 -12.76 -1.20
N LEU A 94 -0.42 -11.75 -1.05
CA LEU A 94 -0.69 -10.75 -2.10
C LEU A 94 0.61 -10.06 -2.57
N PRO A 95 0.86 -10.00 -3.89
CA PRO A 95 2.02 -9.34 -4.45
C PRO A 95 1.77 -7.81 -4.52
N ILE A 96 1.77 -7.18 -3.35
CA ILE A 96 1.63 -5.73 -3.15
C ILE A 96 2.83 -5.17 -2.40
N ILE A 97 3.19 -3.91 -2.67
CA ILE A 97 4.38 -3.27 -2.09
C ILE A 97 4.30 -3.12 -0.57
N ASP A 98 3.12 -2.80 -0.03
CA ASP A 98 2.89 -2.61 1.41
C ASP A 98 3.34 -3.82 2.24
N ARG A 99 3.07 -5.03 1.73
CA ARG A 99 3.49 -6.27 2.37
C ARG A 99 4.99 -6.29 2.55
N GLN A 100 5.73 -6.04 1.46
CA GLN A 100 7.17 -6.11 1.46
C GLN A 100 7.76 -5.03 2.37
N GLU A 101 7.26 -3.81 2.28
CA GLU A 101 7.69 -2.69 3.13
C GLU A 101 7.49 -2.99 4.61
N ARG A 102 6.33 -3.53 5.00
CA ARG A 102 6.06 -3.89 6.40
C ARG A 102 6.99 -5.01 6.88
N LEU A 103 7.22 -6.02 6.05
CA LEU A 103 8.10 -7.13 6.37
C LEU A 103 9.55 -6.68 6.54
N ASP A 104 10.00 -5.74 5.71
CA ASP A 104 11.34 -5.17 5.79
C ASP A 104 11.51 -4.30 7.03
N GLY A 105 10.53 -3.45 7.35
CA GLY A 105 10.55 -2.67 8.59
C GLY A 105 10.56 -3.52 9.86
N TYR A 106 9.79 -4.63 9.86
CA TYR A 106 9.82 -5.63 10.92
C TYR A 106 11.21 -6.28 11.06
N ARG A 107 11.83 -6.70 9.96
CA ARG A 107 13.16 -7.32 9.96
C ARG A 107 14.25 -6.37 10.43
N GLU A 108 14.22 -5.10 10.00
CA GLU A 108 15.13 -4.06 10.47
C GLU A 108 15.07 -3.89 11.98
N ALA A 109 13.87 -3.80 12.55
CA ALA A 109 13.72 -3.65 13.99
C ALA A 109 14.29 -4.84 14.76
N LEU A 110 14.13 -6.07 14.24
CA LEU A 110 14.74 -7.26 14.85
C LEU A 110 16.27 -7.23 14.76
N GLU A 111 16.81 -6.87 13.60
CA GLU A 111 18.26 -6.76 13.37
C GLU A 111 18.91 -5.74 14.31
N GLU A 112 18.26 -4.60 14.53
CA GLU A 112 18.72 -3.56 15.47
C GLU A 112 18.86 -4.05 16.91
N TYR A 113 18.08 -5.06 17.31
CA TYR A 113 18.13 -5.70 18.63
C TYR A 113 18.92 -7.01 18.62
N GLY A 114 19.58 -7.35 17.51
CA GLY A 114 20.38 -8.57 17.36
C GLY A 114 19.55 -9.86 17.34
N ILE A 115 18.29 -9.79 16.89
CA ILE A 115 17.38 -10.93 16.83
C ILE A 115 17.24 -11.41 15.39
N SER A 116 17.48 -12.70 15.16
CA SER A 116 17.15 -13.35 13.90
C SER A 116 15.66 -13.74 13.91
N PRO A 117 14.88 -13.44 12.86
CA PRO A 117 13.50 -13.91 12.78
C PRO A 117 13.46 -15.45 12.75
N ASP A 118 12.50 -16.01 13.47
CA ASP A 118 12.17 -17.44 13.36
C ASP A 118 11.83 -17.78 11.89
N PRO A 119 12.13 -19.00 11.42
CA PRO A 119 11.67 -19.44 10.11
C PRO A 119 10.14 -19.28 10.01
N PRO A 120 9.61 -19.00 8.81
CA PRO A 120 8.17 -18.94 8.62
C PRO A 120 7.53 -20.23 9.14
N LEU A 121 6.45 -20.08 9.90
CA LEU A 121 5.63 -21.21 10.31
C LEU A 121 5.16 -21.89 9.02
N GLY A 122 5.58 -23.14 8.80
CA GLY A 122 5.13 -23.92 7.65
C GLY A 122 3.62 -24.17 7.74
N ASP A 123 3.03 -24.52 6.60
CA ASP A 123 1.65 -25.01 6.51
C ASP A 123 1.46 -26.35 7.26
#